data_AF-A0A7Y6GL03-F1
#
_entry.id   AF-A0A7Y6GL03-F1
#
_cell.length_a   1.000
_cell.length_b   1.000
_cell.length_c   1.000
_cell.angle_alpha   90.00
_cell.angle_beta   90.00
_cell.angle_gamma   90.00
#
_symmetry.space_group_name_H-M   'P 1'
#
loop_
_entity.id
_entity.type
_entity.pdbx_description
1 polymer ?
#
loop_
_entity_poly.entity_id
_entity_poly.type
_entity_poly.pdbx_seq_one_letter_code
_entity_poly.pdbx_strand_id
1 'polypeptide(L)'
;AVLNESSMMKFLEEKIRSLGTAACPPYHLAIVVGGTSAEYALKTAKYASAHYLDEIPAEGSPLGHGFRDKELEEKVFELTQKIGIGAQFGGKYFCHDVRVVRLPRHGASCPVAIAVSCSADRQAVAKITAEGVFLEQLETDPARFLPDTTDEHLDESSDVVRIDLNQPMDDILAELTKYPVKTRLSLSGPLVVARDIAHAKIKERLDAGEEMPQYLKDHPVYYAGPAKTPEGYASGSFGPTTAGRMDSYVEQFQAAGGSKVMLAKGNRSQQVTDACGSHGGFYLGSIGGPAARLAQDCIKKVEVVEYEELGMEAVWKIEVEDFPAFIVVDDKGNDFFKDPAPAPTFTSIPVRGPGLA
;
A
#
# COMPACT_ATOMS: atom_id res chain seq x y z
N ALA A 1 -1.88 -30.92 -0.20
CA ALA A 1 -2.66 -30.48 -1.39
C ALA A 1 -3.59 -29.34 -0.98
N VAL A 2 -3.79 -28.31 -1.82
CA VAL A 2 -4.47 -27.05 -1.41
C VAL A 2 -6.00 -27.15 -1.36
N LEU A 3 -6.62 -28.08 -2.10
CA LEU A 3 -8.08 -28.17 -2.24
C LEU A 3 -8.76 -28.93 -1.10
N ASN A 4 -8.60 -28.42 0.10
CA ASN A 4 -9.43 -28.69 1.28
C ASN A 4 -9.46 -27.41 2.12
N GLU A 5 -10.49 -27.24 2.94
CA GLU A 5 -10.71 -25.99 3.67
C GLU A 5 -9.51 -25.55 4.52
N SER A 6 -8.99 -26.43 5.36
CA SER A 6 -7.85 -26.11 6.24
C SER A 6 -6.61 -25.69 5.46
N SER A 7 -6.25 -26.43 4.40
CA SER A 7 -5.08 -26.12 3.57
C SER A 7 -5.29 -24.85 2.75
N MET A 8 -6.50 -24.60 2.25
CA MET A 8 -6.84 -23.40 1.51
C MET A 8 -6.76 -22.16 2.40
N MET A 9 -7.37 -22.19 3.59
CA MET A 9 -7.36 -21.05 4.51
C MET A 9 -5.94 -20.72 4.97
N LYS A 10 -5.11 -21.73 5.29
CA LYS A 10 -3.70 -21.52 5.64
C LYS A 10 -2.91 -20.92 4.47
N PHE A 11 -3.12 -21.42 3.26
CA PHE A 11 -2.48 -20.88 2.05
C PHE A 11 -2.89 -19.43 1.81
N LEU A 12 -4.19 -19.13 1.89
CA LEU A 12 -4.72 -17.79 1.67
C LEU A 12 -4.22 -16.80 2.73
N GLU A 13 -4.17 -17.18 4.02
CA GLU A 13 -3.62 -16.31 5.06
C GLU A 13 -2.17 -15.91 4.76
N GLU A 14 -1.32 -16.87 4.42
CA GLU A 14 0.08 -16.61 4.08
C GLU A 14 0.19 -15.64 2.89
N LYS A 15 -0.59 -15.87 1.84
CA LYS A 15 -0.55 -15.01 0.64
C LYS A 15 -1.18 -13.64 0.84
N ILE A 16 -2.27 -13.55 1.61
CA ILE A 16 -2.93 -12.27 1.94
C ILE A 16 -2.00 -11.40 2.79
N ARG A 17 -1.30 -11.98 3.78
CA ARG A 17 -0.28 -11.26 4.56
C ARG A 17 0.85 -10.74 3.67
N SER A 18 1.25 -11.52 2.66
CA SER A 18 2.30 -11.10 1.70
C SER A 18 1.91 -9.92 0.80
N LEU A 19 0.62 -9.60 0.65
CA LEU A 19 0.19 -8.38 -0.05
C LEU A 19 0.64 -7.12 0.71
N GLY A 20 0.63 -7.20 2.04
CA GLY A 20 0.97 -6.10 2.93
C GLY A 20 0.16 -4.83 2.64
N THR A 21 0.75 -3.69 2.96
CA THR A 21 0.13 -2.36 2.81
C THR A 21 0.62 -1.63 1.56
N ALA A 22 1.41 -2.33 0.74
CA ALA A 22 2.09 -1.83 -0.44
C ALA A 22 1.17 -1.43 -1.60
N ALA A 23 -0.13 -1.73 -1.57
CA ALA A 23 -1.08 -1.34 -2.61
C ALA A 23 -2.18 -0.39 -2.11
N CYS A 24 -2.00 0.27 -0.96
CA CYS A 24 -2.98 1.21 -0.38
C CYS A 24 -4.33 0.54 -0.05
N PRO A 25 -4.37 -0.32 0.99
CA PRO A 25 -5.64 -0.80 1.55
C PRO A 25 -6.47 0.36 2.15
N PRO A 26 -7.80 0.18 2.34
CA PRO A 26 -8.54 -1.09 2.25
C PRO A 26 -8.72 -1.62 0.82
N TYR A 27 -8.60 -2.93 0.65
CA TYR A 27 -8.67 -3.60 -0.66
C TYR A 27 -10.05 -4.13 -1.02
N HIS A 28 -10.41 -4.13 -2.31
CA HIS A 28 -11.34 -5.12 -2.86
C HIS A 28 -10.54 -6.36 -3.25
N LEU A 29 -10.55 -7.39 -2.40
CA LEU A 29 -9.73 -8.58 -2.58
C LEU A 29 -10.41 -9.58 -3.50
N ALA A 30 -9.73 -10.04 -4.54
CA ALA A 30 -10.22 -11.09 -5.43
C ALA A 30 -9.33 -12.32 -5.39
N ILE A 31 -9.95 -13.49 -5.26
CA ILE A 31 -9.30 -14.79 -5.27
C ILE A 31 -9.95 -15.66 -6.34
N VAL A 32 -9.14 -16.29 -7.17
CA VAL A 32 -9.60 -17.26 -8.16
C VAL A 32 -8.93 -18.59 -7.89
N VAL A 33 -9.71 -19.65 -7.73
CA VAL A 33 -9.20 -21.02 -7.53
C VAL A 33 -9.61 -21.89 -8.71
N GLY A 34 -8.61 -22.40 -9.43
CA GLY A 34 -8.81 -23.09 -10.70
C GLY A 34 -8.60 -22.14 -11.89
N GLY A 35 -8.86 -22.65 -13.09
CA GLY A 35 -8.60 -21.97 -14.35
C GLY A 35 -8.03 -22.95 -15.38
N THR A 36 -8.35 -22.70 -16.65
CA THR A 36 -7.82 -23.47 -17.79
C THR A 36 -6.35 -23.18 -18.06
N SER A 37 -5.86 -22.03 -17.61
CA SER A 37 -4.46 -21.61 -17.68
C SER A 37 -4.17 -20.52 -16.65
N ALA A 38 -2.89 -20.16 -16.48
CA ALA A 38 -2.48 -19.14 -15.53
C ALA A 38 -3.03 -17.75 -15.93
N GLU A 39 -2.92 -17.40 -17.22
CA GLU A 39 -3.42 -16.15 -17.76
C GLU A 39 -4.95 -16.04 -17.67
N TYR A 40 -5.69 -17.15 -17.79
CA TYR A 40 -7.14 -17.13 -17.60
C TYR A 40 -7.53 -16.91 -16.13
N ALA A 41 -6.81 -17.54 -15.19
CA ALA A 41 -7.02 -17.31 -13.76
C ALA A 41 -6.73 -15.85 -13.38
N LEU A 42 -5.62 -15.27 -13.87
CA LEU A 42 -5.26 -13.87 -13.63
C LEU A 42 -6.25 -12.89 -14.27
N LYS A 43 -6.70 -13.14 -15.51
CA LYS A 43 -7.77 -12.35 -16.15
C LYS A 43 -9.04 -12.36 -15.30
N THR A 44 -9.43 -13.54 -14.84
CA THR A 44 -10.63 -13.70 -14.00
C THR A 44 -10.46 -12.95 -12.67
N ALA A 45 -9.28 -13.00 -12.04
CA ALA A 45 -9.00 -12.30 -10.79
C ALA A 45 -9.05 -10.78 -10.99
N LYS A 46 -8.56 -10.26 -12.12
CA LYS A 46 -8.70 -8.84 -12.48
C LYS A 46 -10.17 -8.43 -12.62
N TYR A 47 -11.00 -9.26 -13.26
CA TYR A 47 -12.42 -8.94 -13.44
C TYR A 47 -13.17 -9.02 -12.10
N ALA A 48 -12.86 -10.02 -11.27
CA ALA A 48 -13.42 -10.16 -9.93
C ALA A 48 -13.03 -8.99 -9.01
N SER A 49 -11.78 -8.49 -9.07
CA SER A 49 -11.36 -7.35 -8.24
C SER A 49 -12.06 -6.05 -8.60
N ALA A 50 -12.59 -5.95 -9.83
CA ALA A 50 -13.37 -4.82 -10.32
C ALA A 50 -14.89 -5.07 -10.23
N HIS A 51 -15.31 -6.08 -9.47
CA HIS A 51 -16.72 -6.49 -9.26
C HIS A 51 -17.50 -6.83 -10.55
N TYR A 52 -16.81 -7.02 -11.67
CA TYR A 52 -17.44 -7.34 -12.96
C TYR A 52 -18.15 -8.70 -12.97
N LEU A 53 -17.78 -9.58 -12.03
CA LEU A 53 -18.27 -10.95 -11.94
C LEU A 53 -19.26 -11.15 -10.79
N ASP A 54 -19.84 -10.09 -10.24
CA ASP A 54 -20.69 -10.18 -9.06
C ASP A 54 -21.97 -10.99 -9.30
N GLU A 55 -22.47 -10.99 -10.54
CA GLU A 55 -23.71 -11.62 -10.98
C GLU A 55 -23.53 -13.03 -11.58
N ILE A 56 -22.33 -13.62 -11.51
CA ILE A 56 -22.14 -15.02 -11.94
C ILE A 56 -22.88 -16.00 -10.98
N PRO A 57 -23.16 -17.25 -11.39
CA PRO A 57 -23.82 -18.22 -10.52
C PRO A 57 -23.10 -18.40 -9.18
N ALA A 58 -23.85 -18.68 -8.12
CA ALA A 58 -23.30 -18.91 -6.76
C ALA A 58 -22.88 -20.37 -6.50
N GLU A 59 -23.21 -21.27 -7.42
CA GLU A 59 -22.90 -22.70 -7.32
C GLU A 59 -22.36 -23.23 -8.65
N GLY A 60 -21.56 -24.29 -8.57
CA GLY A 60 -21.09 -25.00 -9.75
C GLY A 60 -22.12 -25.98 -10.29
N SER A 61 -21.86 -26.53 -11.47
CA SER A 61 -22.65 -27.63 -12.05
C SER A 61 -21.75 -28.68 -12.70
N PRO A 62 -22.30 -29.86 -13.07
CA PRO A 62 -21.54 -30.88 -13.80
C PRO A 62 -20.94 -30.42 -15.14
N LEU A 63 -21.43 -29.30 -15.70
CA LEU A 63 -20.85 -28.68 -16.91
C LEU A 63 -19.53 -27.96 -16.64
N GLY A 64 -19.19 -27.70 -15.37
CA GLY A 64 -17.91 -27.12 -14.98
C GLY A 64 -17.77 -25.62 -15.30
N HIS A 65 -18.84 -24.83 -15.21
CA HIS A 65 -18.71 -23.36 -15.32
C HIS A 65 -18.12 -22.75 -14.04
N GLY A 66 -17.64 -21.50 -14.16
CA GLY A 66 -17.22 -20.72 -13.00
C GLY A 66 -18.39 -20.29 -12.12
N PHE A 67 -18.13 -20.12 -10.83
CA PHE A 67 -19.13 -19.65 -9.86
C PHE A 67 -18.49 -18.84 -8.74
N ARG A 68 -19.30 -18.02 -8.06
CA ARG A 68 -18.92 -17.18 -6.93
C ARG A 68 -19.12 -17.94 -5.61
N ASP A 69 -18.03 -18.20 -4.90
CA ASP A 69 -17.99 -18.96 -3.65
C ASP A 69 -18.18 -18.03 -2.44
N LYS A 70 -19.44 -17.72 -2.14
CA LYS A 70 -19.82 -16.77 -1.08
C LYS A 70 -19.39 -17.23 0.33
N GLU A 71 -19.38 -18.54 0.57
CA GLU A 71 -18.93 -19.09 1.85
C GLU A 71 -17.44 -18.81 2.08
N LEU A 72 -16.60 -19.02 1.05
CA LEU A 72 -15.18 -18.71 1.17
C LEU A 72 -14.92 -17.19 1.19
N GLU A 73 -15.74 -16.37 0.53
CA GLU A 73 -15.68 -14.91 0.64
C GLU A 73 -15.82 -14.45 2.10
N GLU A 74 -16.84 -14.93 2.80
CA GLU A 74 -17.10 -14.58 4.21
C GLU A 74 -15.94 -15.01 5.11
N LYS A 75 -15.47 -16.26 4.98
CA LYS A 75 -14.34 -16.79 5.77
C LYS A 75 -13.06 -15.98 5.54
N VAL A 76 -12.76 -15.63 4.29
CA VAL A 76 -11.58 -14.81 3.96
C VAL A 76 -11.76 -13.37 4.44
N PHE A 77 -12.96 -12.81 4.35
CA PHE A 77 -13.21 -11.46 4.83
C PHE A 77 -13.02 -11.36 6.34
N GLU A 78 -13.56 -12.31 7.11
CA GLU A 78 -13.30 -12.41 8.55
C GLU A 78 -11.81 -12.57 8.86
N LEU A 79 -11.09 -13.40 8.10
CA LEU A 79 -9.65 -13.55 8.23
C LEU A 79 -8.95 -12.19 8.05
N THR A 80 -9.29 -11.44 6.99
CA THR A 80 -8.68 -10.12 6.70
C THR A 80 -8.93 -9.08 7.80
N GLN A 81 -10.02 -9.22 8.56
CA GLN A 81 -10.32 -8.37 9.71
C GLN A 81 -9.50 -8.75 10.96
N LYS A 82 -9.07 -10.02 11.07
CA LYS A 82 -8.34 -10.57 12.23
C LYS A 82 -6.82 -10.48 12.09
N ILE A 83 -6.28 -10.30 10.88
CA ILE A 83 -4.82 -10.21 10.66
C ILE A 83 -4.17 -8.92 11.18
N GLY A 84 -4.95 -7.94 11.65
CA GLY A 84 -4.44 -6.76 12.34
C GLY A 84 -3.68 -5.73 11.49
N ILE A 85 -3.51 -5.97 10.18
CA ILE A 85 -2.82 -5.04 9.26
C ILE A 85 -3.63 -3.76 9.03
N GLY A 86 -4.95 -3.88 8.95
CA GLY A 86 -5.89 -2.77 8.82
C GLY A 86 -5.68 -1.88 7.60
N ALA A 87 -6.21 -0.66 7.68
CA ALA A 87 -6.10 0.34 6.63
C ALA A 87 -4.74 1.03 6.73
N GLN A 88 -3.70 0.36 6.21
CA GLN A 88 -2.30 0.80 6.13
C GLN A 88 -1.52 0.79 7.44
N PHE A 89 -2.10 1.26 8.55
CA PHE A 89 -1.38 1.44 9.82
C PHE A 89 -2.06 0.72 10.99
N GLY A 90 -2.38 -0.57 10.80
CA GLY A 90 -3.00 -1.40 11.82
C GLY A 90 -4.52 -1.29 11.87
N GLY A 91 -5.17 -2.30 12.45
CA GLY A 91 -6.61 -2.32 12.70
C GLY A 91 -7.38 -3.33 11.84
N LYS A 92 -8.68 -3.08 11.65
CA LYS A 92 -9.65 -4.04 11.07
C LYS A 92 -9.75 -3.98 9.55
N TYR A 93 -9.70 -2.79 8.97
CA TYR A 93 -10.12 -2.55 7.58
C TYR A 93 -9.01 -2.82 6.56
N PHE A 94 -8.49 -4.05 6.53
CA PHE A 94 -7.54 -4.45 5.48
C PHE A 94 -8.22 -4.62 4.11
N CYS A 95 -9.46 -5.09 4.11
CA CYS A 95 -10.29 -5.20 2.93
C CYS A 95 -11.62 -4.46 3.13
N HIS A 96 -12.14 -3.85 2.07
CA HIS A 96 -13.53 -3.42 1.97
C HIS A 96 -14.45 -4.63 1.86
N ASP A 97 -14.10 -5.56 0.97
CA ASP A 97 -14.81 -6.82 0.75
C ASP A 97 -13.90 -7.86 0.05
N VAL A 98 -14.47 -9.04 -0.21
CA VAL A 98 -13.80 -10.15 -0.89
C VAL A 98 -14.69 -10.68 -2.02
N ARG A 99 -14.06 -11.10 -3.12
CA ARG A 99 -14.66 -11.91 -4.19
C ARG A 99 -13.88 -13.20 -4.36
N VAL A 100 -14.56 -14.34 -4.36
CA VAL A 100 -13.94 -15.64 -4.61
C VAL A 100 -14.62 -16.31 -5.80
N VAL A 101 -13.87 -16.56 -6.87
CA VAL A 101 -14.36 -17.26 -8.05
C VAL A 101 -13.71 -18.64 -8.16
N ARG A 102 -14.54 -19.67 -8.21
CA ARG A 102 -14.11 -21.05 -8.48
C ARG A 102 -14.23 -21.31 -9.97
N LEU A 103 -13.19 -21.90 -10.56
CA LEU A 103 -13.15 -22.25 -11.98
C LEU A 103 -12.86 -23.76 -12.16
N PRO A 104 -13.27 -24.35 -13.29
CA PRO A 104 -12.81 -25.69 -13.67
C PRO A 104 -11.29 -25.70 -13.84
N ARG A 105 -10.68 -26.88 -13.75
CA ARG A 105 -9.25 -27.07 -13.88
C ARG A 105 -8.93 -28.41 -14.52
N HIS A 106 -7.79 -28.47 -15.20
CA HIS A 106 -7.22 -29.76 -15.59
C HIS A 106 -6.90 -30.58 -14.33
N GLY A 107 -7.05 -31.92 -14.37
CA GLY A 107 -6.88 -32.78 -13.20
C GLY A 107 -5.52 -32.62 -12.50
N ALA A 108 -4.47 -32.41 -13.29
CA ALA A 108 -3.09 -32.19 -12.83
C ALA A 108 -2.72 -30.74 -12.49
N SER A 109 -3.69 -29.80 -12.53
CA SER A 109 -3.42 -28.37 -12.37
C SER A 109 -4.40 -27.73 -11.40
N CYS A 110 -3.95 -26.69 -10.70
CA CYS A 110 -4.81 -25.86 -9.84
C CYS A 110 -4.19 -24.46 -9.69
N PRO A 111 -4.27 -23.61 -10.74
CA PRO A 111 -3.82 -22.24 -10.61
C PRO A 111 -4.65 -21.52 -9.54
N VAL A 112 -4.00 -20.69 -8.73
CA VAL A 112 -4.67 -19.81 -7.78
C VAL A 112 -4.15 -18.40 -8.02
N ALA A 113 -5.05 -17.46 -8.31
CA ALA A 113 -4.72 -16.07 -8.58
C ALA A 113 -5.33 -15.19 -7.49
N ILE A 114 -4.55 -14.22 -7.00
CA ILE A 114 -4.97 -13.24 -6.01
C ILE A 114 -4.71 -11.86 -6.61
N ALA A 115 -5.71 -10.99 -6.57
CA ALA A 115 -5.65 -9.63 -7.07
C ALA A 115 -6.35 -8.68 -6.10
N VAL A 116 -6.04 -7.40 -6.18
CA VAL A 116 -6.71 -6.36 -5.40
C VAL A 116 -7.12 -5.20 -6.31
N SER A 117 -8.23 -4.54 -5.98
CA SER A 117 -8.41 -3.12 -6.28
C SER A 117 -8.02 -2.31 -5.05
N CYS A 118 -7.33 -1.19 -5.27
CA CYS A 118 -6.79 -0.34 -4.20
C CYS A 118 -7.75 0.81 -3.84
N SER A 119 -7.35 1.70 -2.94
CA SER A 119 -8.12 2.94 -2.65
C SER A 119 -8.39 3.81 -3.88
N ALA A 120 -7.61 3.65 -4.96
CA ALA A 120 -7.90 4.27 -6.26
C ALA A 120 -8.70 3.29 -7.14
N ASP A 121 -9.83 2.83 -6.62
CA ASP A 121 -10.79 1.92 -7.28
C ASP A 121 -11.46 2.63 -8.46
N ARG A 122 -11.08 2.24 -9.68
CA ARG A 122 -11.31 3.05 -10.89
C ARG A 122 -11.64 2.15 -12.07
N GLN A 123 -12.93 1.90 -12.23
CA GLN A 123 -13.53 1.23 -13.38
C GLN A 123 -14.83 1.94 -13.72
N ALA A 124 -15.23 1.85 -14.98
CA ALA A 124 -16.54 2.26 -15.45
C ALA A 124 -16.97 1.33 -16.59
N VAL A 125 -18.18 0.79 -16.54
CA VAL A 125 -18.76 0.04 -17.67
C VAL A 125 -19.37 1.00 -18.68
N ALA A 126 -19.28 0.67 -19.96
CA ALA A 126 -19.90 1.43 -21.03
C ALA A 126 -20.53 0.48 -22.05
N LYS A 127 -21.60 0.93 -22.72
CA LYS A 127 -22.22 0.21 -23.82
C LYS A 127 -22.63 1.16 -24.94
N ILE A 128 -22.58 0.66 -26.16
CA ILE A 128 -23.09 1.35 -27.34
C ILE A 128 -24.25 0.52 -27.86
N THR A 129 -25.41 1.15 -28.04
CA THR A 129 -26.61 0.52 -28.59
C THR A 129 -27.13 1.35 -29.76
N ALA A 130 -28.22 0.91 -30.40
CA ALA A 130 -28.91 1.71 -31.41
C ALA A 130 -29.45 3.05 -30.86
N GLU A 131 -29.57 3.20 -29.55
CA GLU A 131 -30.09 4.40 -28.88
C GLU A 131 -28.98 5.42 -28.54
N GLY A 132 -27.71 5.01 -28.56
CA GLY A 132 -26.59 5.92 -28.29
C GLY A 132 -25.44 5.28 -27.50
N VAL A 133 -24.65 6.15 -26.86
CA VAL A 133 -23.49 5.79 -26.03
C VAL A 133 -23.86 5.97 -24.57
N PHE A 134 -23.68 4.93 -23.76
CA PHE A 134 -24.00 4.90 -22.35
C PHE A 134 -22.74 4.62 -21.54
N LEU A 135 -22.54 5.38 -20.48
CA LEU A 135 -21.45 5.22 -19.52
C LEU A 135 -22.04 5.04 -18.13
N GLU A 136 -21.39 4.23 -17.30
CA GLU A 136 -21.72 4.08 -15.89
C GLU A 136 -21.72 5.43 -15.16
N GLN A 137 -22.80 5.70 -14.44
CA GLN A 137 -22.91 6.88 -13.61
C GLN A 137 -22.21 6.61 -12.27
N LEU A 138 -21.08 7.28 -12.06
CA LEU A 138 -20.38 7.28 -10.78
C LEU A 138 -20.99 8.34 -9.83
N GLU A 139 -20.61 8.27 -8.56
CA GLU A 139 -20.94 9.29 -7.57
C GLU A 139 -20.34 10.65 -7.95
N THR A 140 -21.15 11.71 -7.86
CA THR A 140 -20.73 13.10 -8.11
C THR A 140 -20.69 13.96 -6.84
N ASP A 141 -21.36 13.52 -5.76
CA ASP A 141 -21.32 14.14 -4.44
C ASP A 141 -20.73 13.17 -3.40
N PRO A 142 -19.41 12.97 -3.40
CA PRO A 142 -18.76 12.08 -2.43
C PRO A 142 -18.79 12.65 -1.00
N ALA A 143 -19.08 13.94 -0.81
CA ALA A 143 -19.08 14.58 0.50
C ALA A 143 -20.17 14.00 1.41
N ARG A 144 -21.26 13.47 0.85
CA ARG A 144 -22.33 12.78 1.60
C ARG A 144 -21.88 11.54 2.38
N PHE A 145 -20.72 10.97 2.05
CA PHE A 145 -20.13 9.84 2.78
C PHE A 145 -19.19 10.27 3.91
N LEU A 146 -18.93 11.58 4.07
CA LEU A 146 -18.15 12.08 5.19
C LEU A 146 -18.97 11.95 6.47
N PRO A 147 -18.40 11.39 7.55
CA PRO A 147 -19.07 11.38 8.85
C PRO A 147 -19.19 12.80 9.40
N ASP A 148 -20.17 13.02 10.28
CA ASP A 148 -20.26 14.26 11.05
C ASP A 148 -18.98 14.43 11.87
N THR A 149 -18.26 15.53 11.65
CA THR A 149 -17.07 15.87 12.42
C THR A 149 -17.51 16.41 13.78
N THR A 150 -17.69 15.53 14.77
CA THR A 150 -17.89 15.93 16.16
C THR A 150 -16.54 16.27 16.81
N ASP A 151 -16.54 17.24 17.73
CA ASP A 151 -15.33 17.66 18.45
C ASP A 151 -14.65 16.51 19.23
N GLU A 152 -15.38 15.45 19.56
CA GLU A 152 -14.87 14.23 20.19
C GLU A 152 -13.82 13.49 19.33
N HIS A 153 -13.84 13.66 17.99
CA HIS A 153 -12.82 13.09 17.10
C HIS A 153 -11.56 13.96 16.98
N LEU A 154 -11.59 15.21 17.48
CA LEU A 154 -10.45 16.13 17.49
C LEU A 154 -9.60 15.96 18.76
N ASP A 155 -10.20 15.49 19.85
CA ASP A 155 -9.57 15.34 21.18
C ASP A 155 -8.85 13.99 21.40
N GLU A 156 -8.98 12.99 20.51
CA GLU A 156 -8.01 11.88 20.44
C GLU A 156 -6.78 12.29 19.61
N SER A 157 -6.19 13.42 19.97
CA SER A 157 -4.83 13.77 19.58
C SER A 157 -3.89 12.73 20.19
N SER A 158 -3.73 11.59 19.52
CA SER A 158 -2.46 10.88 19.59
C SER A 158 -1.38 11.91 19.30
N ASP A 159 -0.53 12.19 20.29
CA ASP A 159 0.49 13.25 20.26
C ASP A 159 1.17 13.27 18.90
N VAL A 160 0.83 14.26 18.06
CA VAL A 160 1.49 14.44 16.76
C VAL A 160 2.81 15.12 17.03
N VAL A 161 3.90 14.41 16.77
CA VAL A 161 5.23 15.00 16.87
C VAL A 161 5.48 15.83 15.61
N ARG A 162 5.73 17.12 15.80
CA ARG A 162 6.13 18.00 14.70
C ARG A 162 7.64 17.88 14.48
N ILE A 163 8.04 17.61 13.24
CA ILE A 163 9.44 17.49 12.84
C ILE A 163 9.76 18.61 11.85
N ASP A 164 10.70 19.48 12.23
CA ASP A 164 11.25 20.51 11.34
C ASP A 164 12.38 19.93 10.50
N LEU A 165 12.17 19.86 9.19
CA LEU A 165 13.10 19.35 8.19
C LEU A 165 14.07 20.41 7.68
N ASN A 166 13.97 21.67 8.14
CA ASN A 166 14.93 22.72 7.81
C ASN A 166 16.24 22.62 8.62
N GLN A 167 16.36 21.61 9.49
CA GLN A 167 17.54 21.33 10.29
C GLN A 167 18.55 20.46 9.50
N PRO A 168 19.83 20.49 9.87
CA PRO A 168 20.80 19.50 9.40
C PRO A 168 20.33 18.05 9.64
N MET A 169 20.69 17.12 8.75
CA MET A 169 20.25 15.72 8.83
C MET A 169 20.55 15.08 10.18
N ASP A 170 21.72 15.36 10.79
CA ASP A 170 22.09 14.82 12.10
C ASP A 170 21.12 15.27 13.21
N ASP A 171 20.63 16.51 13.15
CA ASP A 171 19.66 17.05 14.11
C ASP A 171 18.26 16.44 13.89
N ILE A 172 17.87 16.22 12.62
CA ILE A 172 16.63 15.50 12.28
C ILE A 172 16.67 14.08 12.85
N LEU A 173 17.78 13.36 12.67
CA LEU A 173 17.97 12.01 13.21
C LEU A 173 17.96 11.99 14.75
N ALA A 174 18.63 12.96 15.38
CA ALA A 174 18.65 13.13 16.83
C ALA A 174 17.26 13.44 17.42
N GLU A 175 16.37 14.06 16.64
CA GLU A 175 14.97 14.23 17.03
C GLU A 175 14.18 12.91 16.86
N LEU A 176 14.27 12.27 15.69
CA LEU A 176 13.52 11.05 15.37
C LEU A 176 13.85 9.89 16.33
N THR A 177 15.11 9.75 16.76
CA THR A 177 15.53 8.64 17.66
C THR A 177 14.86 8.66 19.03
N LYS A 178 14.29 9.81 19.45
CA LYS A 178 13.56 9.95 20.72
C LYS A 178 12.25 9.18 20.73
N TYR A 179 11.73 8.80 19.57
CA TYR A 179 10.39 8.26 19.41
C TYR A 179 10.41 6.81 18.92
N PRO A 180 9.50 5.95 19.41
CA PRO A 180 9.38 4.58 18.92
C PRO A 180 8.69 4.52 17.56
N VAL A 181 8.78 3.36 16.90
CA VAL A 181 7.88 3.01 15.78
C VAL A 181 6.40 3.18 16.19
N LYS A 182 5.52 3.39 15.21
CA LYS A 182 4.09 3.74 15.36
C LYS A 182 3.81 5.18 15.77
N THR A 183 4.82 5.97 16.15
CA THR A 183 4.66 7.41 16.42
C THR A 183 4.18 8.14 15.17
N ARG A 184 3.15 8.98 15.32
CA ARG A 184 2.60 9.84 14.26
C ARG A 184 3.38 11.15 14.20
N LEU A 185 3.77 11.54 12.99
CA LEU A 185 4.58 12.72 12.69
C LEU A 185 3.81 13.70 11.81
N SER A 186 4.12 14.99 11.99
CA SER A 186 3.80 16.07 11.06
C SER A 186 5.10 16.72 10.60
N LEU A 187 5.46 16.57 9.33
CA LEU A 187 6.74 17.00 8.77
C LEU A 187 6.58 18.36 8.10
N SER A 188 7.51 19.29 8.32
CA SER A 188 7.54 20.59 7.64
C SER A 188 8.95 20.96 7.21
N GLY A 189 9.13 21.42 5.97
CA GLY A 189 10.41 21.78 5.36
C GLY A 189 10.71 21.00 4.07
N PRO A 190 11.98 20.96 3.63
CA PRO A 190 12.34 20.40 2.33
C PRO A 190 12.33 18.87 2.32
N LEU A 191 11.84 18.30 1.23
CA LEU A 191 12.00 16.89 0.87
C LEU A 191 12.61 16.79 -0.52
N VAL A 192 13.52 15.83 -0.71
CA VAL A 192 13.97 15.44 -2.04
C VAL A 192 13.12 14.28 -2.51
N VAL A 193 12.58 14.37 -3.72
CA VAL A 193 11.79 13.31 -4.33
C VAL A 193 12.65 12.53 -5.31
N ALA A 194 12.73 11.22 -5.14
CA ALA A 194 13.40 10.32 -6.08
C ALA A 194 12.74 8.94 -6.02
N ARG A 195 12.66 8.24 -7.14
CA ARG A 195 12.09 6.89 -7.21
C ARG A 195 12.86 6.01 -8.20
N ASP A 196 12.22 4.95 -8.68
CA ASP A 196 12.79 3.81 -9.42
C ASP A 196 13.96 4.18 -10.36
N ILE A 197 13.74 5.00 -11.40
CA ILE A 197 14.80 5.31 -12.38
C ILE A 197 15.88 6.23 -11.79
N ALA A 198 15.51 7.24 -11.01
CA ALA A 198 16.46 8.12 -10.34
C ALA A 198 17.38 7.33 -9.39
N HIS A 199 16.84 6.39 -8.61
CA HIS A 199 17.62 5.51 -7.74
C HIS A 199 18.58 4.63 -8.54
N ALA A 200 18.14 4.08 -9.68
CA ALA A 200 19.01 3.33 -10.57
C ALA A 200 20.17 4.18 -11.10
N LYS A 201 19.92 5.42 -11.52
CA LYS A 201 20.94 6.39 -11.96
C LYS A 201 21.94 6.74 -10.85
N ILE A 202 21.45 7.00 -9.64
CA ILE A 202 22.31 7.29 -8.48
C ILE A 202 23.15 6.06 -8.12
N LYS A 203 22.58 4.85 -8.21
CA LYS A 203 23.32 3.61 -8.03
C LYS A 203 24.45 3.46 -9.06
N GLU A 204 24.16 3.71 -10.34
CA GLU A 204 25.16 3.67 -11.42
C GLU A 204 26.35 4.60 -11.10
N ARG A 205 26.09 5.81 -10.58
CA ARG A 205 27.13 6.75 -10.14
C ARG A 205 28.00 6.18 -9.01
N LEU A 206 27.37 5.64 -7.96
CA LEU A 206 28.10 5.03 -6.84
C LEU A 206 28.93 3.81 -7.28
N ASP A 207 28.37 2.96 -8.16
CA ASP A 207 29.08 1.81 -8.72
C ASP A 207 30.27 2.24 -9.59
N ALA A 208 30.21 3.42 -10.21
CA ALA A 208 31.32 4.04 -10.94
C ALA A 208 32.35 4.76 -10.03
N GLY A 209 32.13 4.77 -8.71
CA GLY A 209 33.00 5.41 -7.73
C GLY A 209 32.76 6.92 -7.55
N GLU A 210 31.68 7.46 -8.09
CA GLU A 210 31.25 8.83 -7.80
C GLU A 210 30.69 8.95 -6.38
N GLU A 211 30.65 10.18 -5.86
CA GLU A 211 30.11 10.43 -4.53
C GLU A 211 28.57 10.43 -4.52
N MET A 212 28.01 10.08 -3.35
CA MET A 212 26.58 10.23 -3.08
C MET A 212 26.15 11.70 -3.31
N PRO A 213 25.12 11.97 -4.13
CA PRO A 213 24.65 13.32 -4.37
C PRO A 213 24.26 14.05 -3.09
N GLN A 214 24.68 15.30 -2.97
CA GLN A 214 24.53 16.09 -1.74
C GLN A 214 23.06 16.22 -1.32
N TYR A 215 22.15 16.35 -2.28
CA TYR A 215 20.71 16.46 -2.01
C TYR A 215 20.12 15.21 -1.33
N LEU A 216 20.73 14.01 -1.46
CA LEU A 216 20.28 12.80 -0.73
C LEU A 216 20.92 12.67 0.66
N LYS A 217 21.96 13.45 0.95
CA LYS A 217 22.59 13.53 2.27
C LYS A 217 21.86 14.56 3.14
N ASP A 218 21.51 15.69 2.55
CA ASP A 218 21.00 16.86 3.27
C ASP A 218 19.50 16.80 3.57
N HIS A 219 18.72 16.02 2.81
CA HIS A 219 17.26 16.04 2.90
C HIS A 219 16.67 14.62 2.96
N PRO A 220 15.54 14.42 3.65
CA PRO A 220 14.80 13.16 3.57
C PRO A 220 14.36 12.87 2.14
N VAL A 221 14.37 11.58 1.77
CA VAL A 221 14.08 11.12 0.42
C VAL A 221 12.65 10.60 0.34
N TYR A 222 11.78 11.34 -0.34
CA TYR A 222 10.39 11.00 -0.62
C TYR A 222 10.28 10.18 -1.91
N TYR A 223 9.78 8.95 -1.81
CA TYR A 223 9.55 8.13 -2.99
C TYR A 223 8.18 8.46 -3.58
N ALA A 224 8.16 9.26 -4.62
CA ALA A 224 6.94 9.66 -5.31
C ALA A 224 7.22 10.09 -6.75
N GLY A 225 6.17 10.27 -7.54
CA GLY A 225 6.23 10.91 -8.85
C GLY A 225 4.98 11.79 -9.02
N PRO A 226 5.13 13.08 -9.33
CA PRO A 226 4.00 14.00 -9.37
C PRO A 226 3.13 13.75 -10.61
N ALA A 227 1.82 13.95 -10.47
CA ALA A 227 0.95 14.21 -11.61
C ALA A 227 1.19 15.63 -12.16
N LYS A 228 0.65 15.92 -13.34
CA LYS A 228 0.71 17.27 -13.94
C LYS A 228 0.11 18.32 -12.99
N THR A 229 0.81 19.45 -12.84
CA THR A 229 0.34 20.58 -12.04
C THR A 229 -0.77 21.34 -12.77
N PRO A 230 -1.98 21.47 -12.17
CA PRO A 230 -3.03 22.34 -12.70
C PRO A 230 -2.60 23.80 -12.71
N GLU A 231 -3.16 24.60 -13.63
CA GLU A 231 -2.92 26.04 -13.67
C GLU A 231 -3.37 26.71 -12.36
N GLY A 232 -2.49 27.54 -11.77
CA GLY A 232 -2.76 28.24 -10.51
C GLY A 232 -2.54 27.41 -9.24
N TYR A 233 -2.13 26.14 -9.35
CA TYR A 233 -1.82 25.28 -8.21
C TYR A 233 -0.31 25.16 -7.97
N ALA A 234 0.08 24.95 -6.71
CA ALA A 234 1.48 24.73 -6.34
C ALA A 234 2.00 23.34 -6.79
N SER A 235 1.12 22.34 -6.82
CA SER A 235 1.46 20.96 -7.16
C SER A 235 0.28 20.24 -7.83
N GLY A 236 0.58 19.30 -8.73
CA GLY A 236 -0.37 18.25 -9.09
C GLY A 236 -0.53 17.22 -7.97
N SER A 237 -1.44 16.26 -8.12
CA SER A 237 -1.57 15.15 -7.16
C SER A 237 -0.24 14.44 -6.98
N PHE A 238 0.21 14.30 -5.73
CA PHE A 238 1.59 13.88 -5.45
C PHE A 238 1.65 13.01 -4.18
N GLY A 239 1.15 11.77 -4.32
CA GLY A 239 1.16 10.78 -3.24
C GLY A 239 2.38 9.85 -3.29
N PRO A 240 2.62 9.08 -2.21
CA PRO A 240 3.78 8.20 -2.11
C PRO A 240 3.68 7.00 -3.06
N THR A 241 4.83 6.50 -3.49
CA THR A 241 4.97 5.22 -4.20
C THR A 241 5.42 4.10 -3.26
N THR A 242 5.34 2.86 -3.72
CA THR A 242 5.67 1.68 -2.90
C THR A 242 7.14 1.67 -2.52
N ALA A 243 7.42 1.70 -1.21
CA ALA A 243 8.77 1.73 -0.66
C ALA A 243 9.59 0.49 -1.01
N GLY A 244 8.95 -0.68 -0.98
CA GLY A 244 9.57 -1.99 -1.22
C GLY A 244 10.40 -2.11 -2.51
N ARG A 245 10.07 -1.31 -3.54
CA ARG A 245 10.80 -1.34 -4.82
C ARG A 245 12.20 -0.70 -4.73
N MET A 246 12.42 0.12 -3.70
CA MET A 246 13.71 0.79 -3.47
C MET A 246 14.53 0.09 -2.38
N ASP A 247 14.09 -1.05 -1.83
CA ASP A 247 14.76 -1.70 -0.70
C ASP A 247 16.21 -2.10 -1.01
N SER A 248 16.51 -2.51 -2.25
CA SER A 248 17.85 -2.92 -2.66
C SER A 248 18.89 -1.79 -2.71
N TYR A 249 18.46 -0.53 -2.66
CA TYR A 249 19.36 0.63 -2.70
C TYR A 249 19.75 1.13 -1.30
N VAL A 250 18.94 0.83 -0.29
CA VAL A 250 19.02 1.49 1.03
C VAL A 250 20.38 1.30 1.67
N GLU A 251 20.86 0.05 1.76
CA GLU A 251 22.14 -0.25 2.40
C GLU A 251 23.30 0.49 1.74
N GLN A 252 23.41 0.39 0.41
CA GLN A 252 24.48 1.06 -0.35
C GLN A 252 24.40 2.58 -0.19
N PHE A 253 23.20 3.16 -0.19
CA PHE A 253 23.02 4.60 -0.09
C PHE A 253 23.34 5.12 1.31
N GLN A 254 22.89 4.42 2.35
CA GLN A 254 23.15 4.79 3.74
C GLN A 254 24.62 4.62 4.13
N ALA A 255 25.29 3.59 3.61
CA ALA A 255 26.73 3.41 3.75
C ALA A 255 27.53 4.55 3.10
N ALA A 256 27.01 5.14 2.02
CA ALA A 256 27.57 6.33 1.36
C ALA A 256 27.08 7.66 1.97
N GLY A 257 26.37 7.62 3.10
CA GLY A 257 25.90 8.78 3.85
C GLY A 257 24.59 9.42 3.35
N GLY A 258 23.95 8.87 2.32
CA GLY A 258 22.68 9.37 1.79
C GLY A 258 21.46 8.56 2.27
N SER A 259 20.26 9.03 1.97
CA SER A 259 19.00 8.30 2.21
C SER A 259 18.82 7.85 3.67
N LYS A 260 19.30 8.67 4.62
CA LYS A 260 19.18 8.39 6.07
C LYS A 260 17.74 8.43 6.55
N VAL A 261 16.92 9.35 6.04
CA VAL A 261 15.48 9.39 6.28
C VAL A 261 14.75 9.17 4.97
N MET A 262 13.89 8.17 4.93
CA MET A 262 13.12 7.78 3.74
C MET A 262 11.63 7.96 4.02
N LEU A 263 10.87 8.47 3.06
CA LEU A 263 9.42 8.69 3.17
C LEU A 263 8.72 8.05 1.98
N ALA A 264 7.76 7.15 2.22
CA ALA A 264 7.05 6.44 1.15
C ALA A 264 5.76 5.79 1.69
N LYS A 265 5.26 4.72 1.04
CA LYS A 265 4.18 3.89 1.59
C LYS A 265 4.46 2.39 1.48
N GLY A 266 3.77 1.62 2.31
CA GLY A 266 3.87 0.17 2.37
C GLY A 266 4.90 -0.33 3.38
N ASN A 267 4.76 -1.59 3.79
CA ASN A 267 5.79 -2.32 4.53
C ASN A 267 7.02 -2.58 3.64
N ARG A 268 8.17 -2.81 4.28
CA ARG A 268 9.48 -3.02 3.62
C ARG A 268 10.08 -4.36 4.04
N SER A 269 11.12 -4.80 3.34
CA SER A 269 11.82 -6.03 3.71
C SER A 269 12.77 -5.81 4.89
N GLN A 270 13.15 -6.91 5.55
CA GLN A 270 14.07 -6.90 6.70
C GLN A 270 15.41 -6.22 6.39
N GLN A 271 15.88 -6.25 5.13
CA GLN A 271 17.13 -5.61 4.73
C GLN A 271 17.15 -4.10 5.03
N VAL A 272 15.99 -3.45 4.96
CA VAL A 272 15.86 -2.01 5.26
C VAL A 272 15.93 -1.77 6.75
N THR A 273 15.29 -2.63 7.54
CA THR A 273 15.36 -2.60 9.00
C THR A 273 16.79 -2.80 9.50
N ASP A 274 17.52 -3.73 8.90
CA ASP A 274 18.92 -4.01 9.23
C ASP A 274 19.84 -2.84 8.81
N ALA A 275 19.61 -2.25 7.63
CA ALA A 275 20.35 -1.08 7.16
C ALA A 275 20.11 0.14 8.08
N CYS A 276 18.86 0.44 8.41
CA CYS A 276 18.52 1.52 9.34
C CYS A 276 19.18 1.32 10.70
N GLY A 277 19.16 0.08 11.24
CA GLY A 277 19.84 -0.23 12.50
C GLY A 277 21.37 -0.12 12.43
N SER A 278 21.97 -0.41 11.26
CA SER A 278 23.43 -0.35 11.07
C SER A 278 23.94 1.08 10.83
N HIS A 279 23.11 1.91 10.19
CA HIS A 279 23.51 3.23 9.68
C HIS A 279 22.79 4.41 10.34
N GLY A 280 21.97 4.16 11.36
CA GLY A 280 21.20 5.19 12.06
C GLY A 280 20.09 5.81 11.20
N GLY A 281 19.46 5.02 10.33
CA GLY A 281 18.45 5.48 9.39
C GLY A 281 17.01 5.31 9.89
N PHE A 282 16.06 5.95 9.20
CA PHE A 282 14.63 5.87 9.47
C PHE A 282 13.82 5.66 8.19
N TYR A 283 12.74 4.88 8.30
CA TYR A 283 11.69 4.86 7.29
C TYR A 283 10.39 5.40 7.89
N LEU A 284 9.88 6.44 7.24
CA LEU A 284 8.63 7.10 7.54
C LEU A 284 7.55 6.64 6.54
N GLY A 285 6.44 6.13 7.05
CA GLY A 285 5.28 5.75 6.24
C GLY A 285 4.29 6.89 6.12
N SER A 286 4.09 7.40 4.92
CA SER A 286 2.98 8.29 4.57
C SER A 286 1.73 7.50 4.21
N ILE A 287 0.58 8.16 4.25
CA ILE A 287 -0.71 7.58 3.83
C ILE A 287 -0.72 7.47 2.30
N GLY A 288 -0.83 6.24 1.79
CA GLY A 288 -0.99 5.97 0.36
C GLY A 288 -2.43 6.18 -0.09
N GLY A 289 -2.63 6.89 -1.22
CA GLY A 289 -3.96 7.14 -1.78
C GLY A 289 -4.36 8.62 -1.88
N PRO A 290 -4.35 9.42 -0.78
CA PRO A 290 -4.90 10.78 -0.75
C PRO A 290 -3.99 11.84 -1.42
N ALA A 291 -3.48 11.55 -2.62
CA ALA A 291 -2.50 12.36 -3.35
C ALA A 291 -2.99 13.78 -3.66
N ALA A 292 -4.30 13.97 -3.91
CA ALA A 292 -4.88 15.29 -4.16
C ALA A 292 -4.90 16.16 -2.90
N ARG A 293 -5.19 15.56 -1.73
CA ARG A 293 -5.16 16.26 -0.43
C ARG A 293 -3.75 16.63 -0.02
N LEU A 294 -2.79 15.71 -0.16
CA LEU A 294 -1.37 16.04 0.08
C LEU A 294 -0.90 17.20 -0.80
N ALA A 295 -1.28 17.22 -2.08
CA ALA A 295 -0.91 18.30 -2.99
C ALA A 295 -1.56 19.64 -2.63
N GLN A 296 -2.83 19.64 -2.22
CA GLN A 296 -3.58 20.85 -1.89
C GLN A 296 -3.16 21.43 -0.54
N ASP A 297 -3.01 20.57 0.47
CA ASP A 297 -2.93 20.97 1.86
C ASP A 297 -1.46 21.03 2.34
N CYS A 298 -0.60 20.14 1.83
CA CYS A 298 0.77 19.98 2.37
C CYS A 298 1.88 20.51 1.45
N ILE A 299 1.78 20.36 0.12
CA ILE A 299 2.89 20.68 -0.80
C ILE A 299 2.80 22.13 -1.28
N LYS A 300 3.82 22.94 -0.97
CA LYS A 300 3.82 24.38 -1.22
C LYS A 300 4.67 24.80 -2.42
N LYS A 301 5.66 23.98 -2.79
CA LYS A 301 6.56 24.24 -3.92
C LYS A 301 7.07 22.93 -4.51
N VAL A 302 7.27 22.90 -5.83
CA VAL A 302 7.85 21.75 -6.54
C VAL A 302 8.85 22.26 -7.57
N GLU A 303 10.09 21.77 -7.51
CA GLU A 303 11.18 22.14 -8.42
C GLU A 303 11.92 20.88 -8.89
N VAL A 304 12.31 20.85 -10.16
CA VAL A 304 13.21 19.80 -10.67
C VAL A 304 14.62 20.11 -10.19
N VAL A 305 15.31 19.10 -9.68
CA VAL A 305 16.72 19.18 -9.24
C VAL A 305 17.64 18.55 -10.26
N GLU A 306 17.28 17.35 -10.74
CA GLU A 306 18.13 16.59 -11.65
C GLU A 306 17.30 15.62 -12.50
N TYR A 307 17.84 15.23 -13.66
CA TYR A 307 17.26 14.26 -14.60
C TYR A 307 15.87 14.65 -15.12
N GLU A 308 15.72 15.91 -15.54
CA GLU A 308 14.46 16.44 -16.09
C GLU A 308 13.92 15.56 -17.24
N GLU A 309 14.81 14.93 -18.01
CA GLU A 309 14.47 14.03 -19.11
C GLU A 309 13.67 12.79 -18.68
N LEU A 310 13.65 12.44 -17.39
CA LEU A 310 12.89 11.32 -16.84
C LEU A 310 11.42 11.66 -16.53
N GLY A 311 10.99 12.90 -16.79
CA GLY A 311 9.63 13.36 -16.55
C GLY A 311 9.24 13.17 -15.08
N MET A 312 8.15 12.45 -14.81
CA MET A 312 7.67 12.24 -13.43
C MET A 312 8.64 11.45 -12.53
N GLU A 313 9.66 10.81 -13.10
CA GLU A 313 10.70 10.10 -12.35
C GLU A 313 12.01 10.89 -12.19
N ALA A 314 12.02 12.18 -12.57
CA ALA A 314 13.11 13.10 -12.25
C ALA A 314 13.34 13.20 -10.74
N VAL A 315 14.49 13.75 -10.34
CA VAL A 315 14.71 14.16 -8.95
C VAL A 315 14.06 15.52 -8.76
N TRP A 316 13.21 15.64 -7.75
CA TRP A 316 12.54 16.89 -7.40
C TRP A 316 12.98 17.36 -6.02
N LYS A 317 12.81 18.65 -5.74
CA LYS A 317 12.80 19.20 -4.39
C LYS A 317 11.43 19.81 -4.15
N ILE A 318 10.82 19.47 -3.03
CA ILE A 318 9.52 20.00 -2.63
C ILE A 318 9.62 20.63 -1.25
N GLU A 319 8.83 21.68 -1.04
CA GLU A 319 8.61 22.26 0.28
C GLU A 319 7.26 21.78 0.79
N VAL A 320 7.24 21.19 1.99
CA VAL A 320 6.02 20.68 2.61
C VAL A 320 5.72 21.35 3.95
N GLU A 321 4.44 21.44 4.28
CA GLU A 321 3.94 21.86 5.59
C GLU A 321 2.92 20.84 6.07
N ASP A 322 2.95 20.53 7.36
CA ASP A 322 2.05 19.59 8.02
C ASP A 322 1.87 18.23 7.30
N PHE A 323 2.95 17.70 6.73
CA PHE A 323 2.90 16.46 5.96
C PHE A 323 2.80 15.24 6.88
N PRO A 324 1.75 14.41 6.78
CA PRO A 324 1.53 13.32 7.72
C PRO A 324 2.40 12.09 7.42
N ALA A 325 3.01 11.54 8.46
CA ALA A 325 3.76 10.28 8.39
C ALA A 325 3.71 9.51 9.73
N PHE A 326 4.21 8.28 9.70
CA PHE A 326 4.45 7.46 10.88
C PHE A 326 5.89 6.94 10.87
N ILE A 327 6.53 6.81 12.04
CA ILE A 327 7.78 6.05 12.13
C ILE A 327 7.45 4.57 11.90
N VAL A 328 7.88 4.03 10.77
CA VAL A 328 7.67 2.61 10.41
C VAL A 328 8.88 1.77 10.78
N VAL A 329 10.09 2.22 10.43
CA VAL A 329 11.34 1.61 10.87
C VAL A 329 12.18 2.67 11.58
N ASP A 330 12.76 2.31 12.72
CA ASP A 330 13.66 3.15 13.47
C ASP A 330 15.15 2.75 13.30
N ASP A 331 16.02 3.55 13.90
CA ASP A 331 17.47 3.38 13.97
C ASP A 331 17.92 2.25 14.91
N LYS A 332 16.99 1.47 15.46
CA LYS A 332 17.24 0.45 16.50
C LYS A 332 16.83 -0.95 16.03
N GLY A 333 16.41 -1.10 14.77
CA GLY A 333 16.00 -2.36 14.18
C GLY A 333 14.56 -2.76 14.50
N ASN A 334 13.72 -1.82 14.93
CA ASN A 334 12.28 -2.05 15.11
C ASN A 334 11.52 -1.75 13.82
N ASP A 335 10.42 -2.48 13.60
CA ASP A 335 9.52 -2.30 12.45
C ASP A 335 8.06 -2.40 12.91
N PHE A 336 7.26 -1.40 12.53
CA PHE A 336 5.81 -1.32 12.75
C PHE A 336 5.09 -2.63 12.40
N PHE A 337 5.49 -3.27 11.29
CA PHE A 337 4.80 -4.41 10.68
C PHE A 337 5.36 -5.78 11.08
N LYS A 338 6.33 -5.86 12.01
CA LYS A 338 6.94 -7.13 12.43
C LYS A 338 5.99 -8.04 13.22
N ASP A 339 4.97 -7.47 13.88
CA ASP A 339 3.95 -8.21 14.65
C ASP A 339 2.51 -7.66 14.46
N PRO A 340 1.89 -7.81 13.28
CA PRO A 340 0.50 -7.44 13.08
C PRO A 340 -0.40 -8.55 13.67
N ALA A 341 -0.57 -8.51 14.99
CA ALA A 341 -1.26 -9.50 15.85
C ALA A 341 -0.71 -10.95 15.78
N PRO A 342 -0.75 -11.72 16.89
CA PRO A 342 -0.43 -13.14 16.82
C PRO A 342 -1.38 -13.84 15.82
N ALA A 343 -0.85 -14.78 15.04
CA ALA A 343 -1.63 -15.60 14.12
C ALA A 343 -2.89 -16.12 14.84
N PRO A 344 -4.09 -16.05 14.24
CA PRO A 344 -5.27 -16.61 14.86
C PRO A 344 -5.00 -18.09 15.10
N THR A 345 -4.97 -18.51 16.36
CA THR A 345 -5.06 -19.91 16.71
C THR A 345 -6.41 -20.36 16.17
N PHE A 346 -6.39 -21.09 15.05
CA PHE A 346 -7.54 -21.86 14.60
C PHE A 346 -7.81 -22.93 15.66
N THR A 347 -8.47 -22.55 16.75
CA THR A 347 -9.10 -23.50 17.64
C THR A 347 -10.30 -24.03 16.87
N SER A 348 -10.22 -25.30 16.50
CA SER A 348 -11.35 -26.06 15.99
C SER A 348 -12.54 -25.86 16.92
N ILE A 349 -13.54 -25.09 16.49
CA ILE A 349 -14.82 -25.02 17.19
C ILE A 349 -15.47 -26.40 17.01
N PRO A 350 -15.72 -27.16 18.09
CA PRO A 350 -16.49 -28.39 17.97
C PRO A 350 -17.92 -28.00 17.61
N VAL A 351 -18.40 -28.51 16.48
CA VAL A 351 -19.82 -28.42 16.11
C VAL A 351 -20.62 -29.14 17.20
N ARG A 352 -21.42 -28.39 17.97
CA ARG A 352 -22.43 -29.00 18.84
C ARG A 352 -23.40 -29.76 17.92
N GLY A 353 -23.41 -31.09 18.04
CA GLY A 353 -24.36 -31.93 17.32
C GLY A 353 -25.80 -31.53 17.63
N PRO A 354 -26.75 -31.83 16.71
CA PRO A 354 -28.16 -31.52 16.92
C PRO A 354 -28.63 -32.26 18.17
N GLY A 355 -29.06 -31.48 19.18
CA GLY A 355 -29.59 -31.99 20.43
C GLY A 355 -30.81 -32.88 20.19
N LEU A 356 -30.76 -34.05 20.80
CA LEU A 356 -31.92 -34.88 21.13
C LEU A 356 -32.77 -34.18 22.20
N ALA A 357 -34.08 -34.23 21.98
CA ALA A 357 -35.22 -33.95 22.88
C ALA A 357 -35.50 -32.49 23.27
#